data_AF-A0A924K6J1-F1
#
_entry.id   AF-A0A924K6J1-F1
#
_cell.length_a   1.000
_cell.length_b   1.000
_cell.length_c   1.000
_cell.angle_alpha   90.00
_cell.angle_beta   90.00
_cell.angle_gamma   90.00
#
_symmetry.space_group_name_H-M   'P 1'
#
loop_
_entity.id
_entity.type
_entity.pdbx_description
1 polymer ?
#
loop_
_entity_poly.entity_id
_entity_poly.type
_entity_poly.pdbx_seq_one_letter_code
_entity_poly.pdbx_strand_id
1 'polypeptide(L)'
;MRTEMLANNPFALMMDPAAVRAVIDQSEELGRLSQRQCHPLDRAVIRSATAELAAYDAKIDRTTVYLPPDEDQPPVTRGTYLESIN
;
A
#
# COMPACT_ATOMS: atom_id res chain seq x y z
N MET A 1 -24.32 -6.10 21.17
CA MET A 1 -23.21 -5.76 22.09
C MET A 1 -21.82 -6.19 21.59
N ARG A 2 -21.58 -7.43 21.11
CA ARG A 2 -20.24 -7.84 20.59
C ARG A 2 -19.86 -7.18 19.25
N THR A 3 -20.83 -6.96 18.38
CA THR A 3 -20.65 -6.32 17.06
C THR A 3 -20.25 -4.84 17.15
N GLU A 4 -20.79 -4.10 18.12
CA GLU A 4 -20.45 -2.68 18.34
C GLU A 4 -19.03 -2.49 18.89
N MET A 5 -18.53 -3.45 19.68
CA MET A 5 -17.13 -3.47 20.09
C MET A 5 -16.18 -3.73 18.92
N LEU A 6 -16.55 -4.58 17.95
CA LEU A 6 -15.75 -4.81 16.74
C LEU A 6 -15.79 -3.60 15.80
N ALA A 7 -16.95 -2.95 15.65
CA ALA A 7 -17.10 -1.78 14.78
C ALA A 7 -16.23 -0.58 15.24
N ASN A 8 -15.99 -0.43 16.54
CA ASN A 8 -15.20 0.66 17.12
C ASN A 8 -13.78 0.25 17.54
N ASN A 9 -13.37 -1.00 17.29
CA ASN A 9 -12.04 -1.48 17.64
C ASN A 9 -11.11 -1.37 16.41
N PRO A 10 -10.05 -0.55 16.46
CA PRO A 10 -9.13 -0.37 15.34
C PRO A 10 -8.35 -1.64 14.98
N PHE A 11 -8.34 -2.63 15.87
CA PHE A 11 -7.67 -3.91 15.70
C PHE A 11 -8.64 -5.08 15.46
N ALA A 12 -9.92 -4.79 15.19
CA ALA A 12 -10.94 -5.82 14.96
C ALA A 12 -10.55 -6.82 13.87
N LEU A 13 -9.85 -6.37 12.83
CA LEU A 13 -9.34 -7.25 11.76
C LEU A 13 -8.35 -8.31 12.26
N MET A 14 -7.54 -7.99 13.27
CA MET A 14 -6.59 -8.94 13.84
C MET A 14 -7.25 -9.89 14.85
N MET A 15 -8.34 -9.46 15.48
CA MET A 15 -9.01 -10.23 16.53
C MET A 15 -10.06 -11.19 15.96
N ASP A 16 -10.77 -10.77 14.91
CA ASP A 16 -11.83 -11.55 14.28
C ASP A 16 -11.96 -11.15 12.79
N PRO A 17 -11.10 -11.70 11.92
CA PRO A 17 -11.11 -11.36 10.50
C PRO A 17 -12.40 -11.80 9.79
N ALA A 18 -13.01 -12.90 10.25
CA ALA A 18 -14.24 -13.45 9.66
C ALA A 18 -15.43 -12.51 9.91
N ALA A 19 -15.58 -11.99 11.12
CA ALA A 19 -16.62 -11.02 11.43
C ALA A 19 -16.46 -9.71 10.65
N VAL A 20 -15.22 -9.22 10.49
CA VAL A 20 -14.94 -8.02 9.68
C VAL A 20 -15.30 -8.25 8.22
N ARG A 21 -14.98 -9.43 7.66
CA ARG A 21 -15.32 -9.74 6.27
C ARG A 21 -16.84 -9.79 6.04
N ALA A 22 -17.58 -10.42 6.95
CA ALA A 22 -19.04 -10.47 6.85
C ALA A 22 -19.68 -9.07 6.86
N VAL A 23 -19.13 -8.12 7.63
CA VAL A 23 -19.58 -6.71 7.64
C VAL A 23 -19.23 -5.99 6.35
N ILE A 24 -18.03 -6.22 5.79
CA ILE A 24 -17.61 -5.66 4.50
C ILE A 24 -18.55 -6.13 3.38
N ASP A 25 -18.86 -7.43 3.34
CA ASP A 25 -19.71 -8.02 2.30
C ASP A 25 -21.17 -7.51 2.36
N GLN A 26 -21.63 -7.07 3.55
CA GLN A 26 -22.95 -6.48 3.75
C GLN A 26 -23.00 -4.97 3.46
N SER A 27 -21.86 -4.31 3.31
CA SER A 27 -21.80 -2.86 3.13
C SER A 27 -22.07 -2.47 1.68
N GLU A 28 -23.26 -1.91 1.44
CA GLU A 28 -23.63 -1.38 0.12
C GLU A 28 -22.75 -0.19 -0.29
N GLU A 29 -22.31 0.64 0.67
CA GLU A 29 -21.41 1.77 0.41
C GLU A 29 -20.05 1.32 -0.09
N LEU A 30 -19.46 0.28 0.54
CA LEU A 30 -18.20 -0.32 0.07
C LEU A 30 -18.36 -1.05 -1.26
N GLY A 31 -19.50 -1.69 -1.50
CA GLY A 31 -19.82 -2.32 -2.80
C GLY A 31 -19.99 -1.31 -3.94
N ARG A 32 -20.50 -0.11 -3.63
CA ARG A 32 -20.63 1.01 -4.59
C ARG A 32 -19.34 1.82 -4.74
N LEU A 33 -18.42 1.73 -3.78
CA LEU A 33 -17.13 2.40 -3.85
C LEU A 33 -16.36 1.79 -5.03
N SER A 34 -16.38 2.47 -6.17
CA SER A 34 -15.68 2.04 -7.38
C SER A 34 -14.24 1.72 -7.00
N GLN A 35 -13.82 0.48 -7.23
CA GLN A 35 -12.44 0.02 -7.08
C GLN A 35 -11.58 0.71 -8.13
N ARG A 36 -11.38 2.03 -7.97
CA ARG A 36 -10.43 2.78 -8.75
C ARG A 36 -9.09 2.36 -8.19
N GLN A 37 -8.42 1.48 -8.91
CA GLN A 37 -7.01 1.22 -8.69
C GLN A 37 -6.29 2.53 -9.02
N CYS A 38 -6.17 3.39 -8.01
CA CYS A 38 -5.38 4.60 -8.08
C CYS A 38 -3.94 4.14 -7.89
N HIS A 39 -3.21 3.83 -8.97
CA HIS A 39 -1.78 3.67 -8.79
C HIS A 39 -1.25 5.03 -8.33
N PRO A 40 -0.39 5.06 -7.32
CA PRO A 40 0.16 6.30 -6.78
C PRO A 40 0.90 7.14 -7.84
N LEU A 41 1.18 6.57 -9.02
CA LEU A 41 1.81 7.23 -10.17
C LEU A 41 0.91 7.33 -11.42
N ASP A 42 -0.34 6.83 -11.41
CA ASP A 42 -1.25 6.90 -12.57
C ASP A 42 -1.54 8.34 -12.99
N ARG A 43 -1.49 9.26 -12.03
CA ARG A 43 -1.52 10.68 -12.30
C ARG A 43 -0.11 11.22 -12.12
N ALA A 44 0.65 11.22 -13.21
CA ALA A 44 1.96 11.87 -13.29
C ALA A 44 1.81 13.38 -13.06
N VAL A 45 1.70 13.78 -11.79
CA VAL A 45 1.76 15.16 -11.36
C VAL A 45 2.71 15.23 -10.18
N ILE A 46 3.96 14.82 -10.40
CA ILE A 46 5.03 15.62 -9.83
C ILE A 46 4.96 16.91 -10.64
N ARG A 47 4.27 17.93 -10.11
CA ARG A 47 4.43 19.29 -10.62
C ARG A 47 5.93 19.51 -10.66
N SER A 48 6.46 19.74 -11.87
CA SER A 48 7.89 19.94 -12.16
C SER A 48 8.63 20.34 -10.89
N ALA A 49 9.47 19.45 -10.36
CA ALA A 49 10.25 19.71 -9.17
C ALA A 49 10.88 21.10 -9.32
N THR A 50 10.81 21.92 -8.27
CA THR A 50 11.47 23.25 -8.31
C THR A 50 12.95 23.05 -8.66
N ALA A 51 13.58 24.06 -9.25
CA ALA A 51 15.00 23.98 -9.60
C ALA A 51 15.88 23.55 -8.40
N GLU A 52 15.47 23.91 -7.17
CA GLU A 52 16.11 23.50 -5.93
C GLU A 52 15.96 22.00 -5.64
N LEU A 53 14.76 21.43 -5.80
CA LEU A 53 14.53 19.98 -5.65
C LEU A 53 15.32 19.19 -6.70
N ALA A 54 15.31 19.64 -7.95
CA ALA A 54 16.10 19.00 -9.02
C ALA A 54 17.62 19.07 -8.76
N ALA A 55 18.11 20.19 -8.20
CA ALA A 55 19.50 20.33 -7.80
C ALA A 55 19.85 19.42 -6.60
N TYR A 56 18.91 19.23 -5.68
CA TYR A 56 19.07 18.33 -4.54
C TYR A 56 19.12 16.86 -4.97
N ASP A 57 18.20 16.43 -5.83
CA ASP A 57 18.20 15.08 -6.41
C ASP A 57 19.53 14.81 -7.13
N ALA A 58 19.98 15.75 -7.97
CA ALA A 58 21.28 15.64 -8.65
C ALA A 58 22.48 15.57 -7.69
N LYS A 59 22.39 16.21 -6.51
CA LYS A 59 23.42 16.09 -5.47
C LYS A 59 23.41 14.70 -4.83
N ILE A 60 22.22 14.12 -4.62
CA ILE A 60 22.07 12.76 -4.10
C ILE A 60 22.64 11.75 -5.09
N ASP A 61 22.29 11.85 -6.38
CA ASP A 61 22.78 10.94 -7.42
C ASP A 61 24.32 10.96 -7.53
N ARG A 62 24.93 12.13 -7.32
CA ARG A 62 26.40 12.27 -7.30
C ARG A 62 27.08 11.67 -6.07
N THR A 63 26.37 11.62 -4.95
CA THR A 63 26.94 11.19 -3.66
C THR A 63 26.61 9.73 -3.34
N THR A 64 25.52 9.21 -3.91
CA THR A 64 25.09 7.83 -3.72
C THR A 64 26.00 6.90 -4.51
N VAL A 65 26.69 6.01 -3.80
CA VAL A 65 27.41 4.90 -4.44
C VAL A 65 26.38 3.82 -4.75
N TYR A 66 26.14 3.57 -6.03
CA TYR A 66 25.32 2.43 -6.45
C TYR A 66 26.08 1.14 -6.15
N LEU A 67 25.63 0.40 -5.13
CA LEU A 67 26.00 -1.01 -5.01
C LEU A 67 25.08 -1.81 -5.92
N PRO A 68 25.59 -2.46 -6.98
CA PRO A 68 24.79 -3.41 -7.72
C PRO A 68 24.30 -4.49 -6.74
N PRO A 69 23.04 -4.94 -6.86
CA PRO A 69 22.58 -6.08 -6.10
C PRO A 69 23.47 -7.28 -6.40
N ASP A 70 23.81 -8.07 -5.39
CA ASP A 70 24.50 -9.33 -5.59
C ASP A 70 23.69 -10.18 -6.58
N GLU A 71 24.32 -10.69 -7.64
CA GLU A 71 23.65 -11.43 -8.71
C GLU A 71 22.93 -12.71 -8.21
N ASP A 72 23.27 -13.16 -7.00
CA ASP A 72 22.67 -14.31 -6.31
C ASP A 72 21.48 -13.95 -5.41
N GLN A 73 21.14 -12.67 -5.26
CA GLN A 73 19.97 -12.27 -4.47
C GLN A 73 18.72 -12.29 -5.36
N PRO A 74 17.73 -13.16 -5.10
CA PRO A 74 16.50 -13.17 -5.88
C PRO A 74 15.85 -11.78 -5.83
N PRO A 75 15.18 -11.33 -6.92
CA PRO A 75 14.47 -10.06 -6.91
C PRO A 75 13.56 -10.05 -5.69
N VAL A 76 13.65 -8.98 -4.89
CA VAL A 76 12.79 -8.79 -3.72
C VAL A 76 11.37 -8.57 -4.24
N THR A 77 10.68 -9.66 -4.55
CA THR A 77 9.26 -9.66 -4.83
C THR A 77 8.60 -9.23 -3.55
N ARG A 78 7.97 -8.05 -3.55
CA ARG A 78 6.96 -7.73 -2.54
C ARG A 78 5.97 -8.89 -2.57
N GLY A 79 6.03 -9.75 -1.56
CA GLY A 79 5.24 -10.96 -1.50
C GLY A 79 3.81 -10.63 -1.85
N THR A 80 3.23 -11.38 -2.79
CA THR A 80 1.81 -11.38 -3.04
C THR A 80 1.11 -11.73 -1.74
N TYR A 81 0.54 -10.71 -1.07
CA TYR A 81 -0.26 -10.83 0.15
C TYR A 81 -1.60 -11.56 -0.11
N LEU A 82 -1.62 -12.62 -0.93
CA LEU A 82 -2.86 -13.27 -1.36
C LEU A 82 -2.81 -14.79 -1.53
N GLU A 83 -1.73 -15.49 -1.19
CA GLU A 83 -1.69 -16.94 -1.45
C GLU A 83 -1.25 -17.77 -0.24
N SER A 84 -2.10 -17.78 0.80
CA SER A 84 -2.35 -18.96 1.64
C SER A 84 -3.14 -18.57 2.90
N ILE A 85 -4.44 -18.43 2.79
CA ILE A 85 -5.33 -18.80 3.90
C ILE A 85 -6.43 -19.64 3.26
N ASN A 86 -6.16 -20.95 3.21
CA ASN A 86 -7.17 -22.00 3.06
C ASN A 86 -8.14 -21.95 4.23
#